data_AF-A0AAN9CKB4-F1
#
_entry.id   AF-A0AAN9CKB4-F1
#
_cell.length_a   1.000
_cell.length_b   1.000
_cell.length_c   1.000
_cell.angle_alpha   90.00
_cell.angle_beta   90.00
_cell.angle_gamma   90.00
#
_symmetry.space_group_name_H-M   'P 1'
#
loop_
_entity.id
_entity.type
_entity.pdbx_description
1 polymer ?
#
loop_
_entity_poly.entity_id
_entity_poly.type
_entity_poly.pdbx_seq_one_letter_code
_entity_poly.pdbx_strand_id
1 'polypeptide(L)'
;MVEPQLDPAVDDMTVPYANQAISEDYMNNSYKMSRGHLFPSGHASDNVTAESTFTLTNVVPQKFTFNGGSWNRMEKEISDIMNKHCYDNNNVLAHVLTGAIPGKDKLNGKVNIPSHMWMAFCCYNSTGHSYVSQAYWAPNVDEDIEKGKTIITKSLQELQEFLSQQLGKKVQLFNNNCTKKA
;
A
#
# COMPACT_ATOMS: atom_id res chain seq x y z
N MET A 1 -6.32 0.43 19.25
CA MET A 1 -6.62 1.76 18.68
C MET A 1 -7.75 1.55 17.68
N VAL A 2 -8.86 2.28 17.82
CA VAL A 2 -9.94 2.24 16.83
C VAL A 2 -9.55 3.22 15.72
N GLU A 3 -9.57 2.77 14.47
CA GLU A 3 -9.30 3.61 13.30
C GLU A 3 -10.33 4.76 13.23
N PRO A 4 -9.90 6.03 13.08
CA PRO A 4 -10.81 7.15 12.98
C PRO A 4 -11.64 7.06 11.69
N GLN A 5 -12.93 7.33 11.82
CA GLN A 5 -13.87 7.31 10.70
C GLN A 5 -13.91 8.71 10.08
N LEU A 6 -13.22 8.88 8.95
CA LEU A 6 -13.05 10.18 8.28
C LEU A 6 -13.96 10.37 7.06
N ASP A 7 -14.52 9.30 6.53
CA ASP A 7 -15.42 9.37 5.38
C ASP A 7 -16.80 9.94 5.77
N PRO A 8 -17.48 10.65 4.84
CA PRO A 8 -18.80 11.22 5.10
C PRO A 8 -19.82 10.13 5.45
N ALA A 9 -20.86 10.53 6.19
CA ALA A 9 -21.98 9.66 6.49
C ALA A 9 -22.69 9.22 5.19
N VAL A 10 -23.39 8.08 5.25
CA VAL A 10 -24.10 7.51 4.09
C VAL A 10 -25.05 8.51 3.44
N ASP A 11 -25.72 9.34 4.25
CA ASP A 11 -26.69 10.34 3.77
C ASP A 11 -26.03 11.47 2.93
N ASP A 12 -24.72 11.68 3.09
CA ASP A 12 -23.94 12.71 2.38
C ASP A 12 -23.19 12.15 1.15
N MET A 13 -23.32 10.85 0.85
CA MET A 13 -22.68 10.15 -0.27
C MET A 13 -23.35 10.47 -1.63
N THR A 14 -23.41 11.75 -1.97
CA THR A 14 -23.82 12.26 -3.29
C THR A 14 -22.60 12.43 -4.20
N VAL A 15 -22.81 12.74 -5.49
CA VAL A 15 -21.70 13.10 -6.40
C VAL A 15 -20.88 14.23 -5.75
N PRO A 16 -19.55 14.10 -5.57
CA PRO A 16 -18.61 13.19 -6.27
C PRO A 16 -18.31 11.83 -5.59
N TYR A 17 -18.89 11.53 -4.43
CA TYR A 17 -18.55 10.37 -3.60
C TYR A 17 -19.26 9.06 -3.99
N ALA A 18 -20.17 9.10 -4.98
CA ALA A 18 -20.99 7.94 -5.37
C ALA A 18 -20.21 6.66 -5.75
N ASN A 19 -18.94 6.78 -6.16
CA ASN A 19 -18.09 5.64 -6.50
C ASN A 19 -17.11 5.22 -5.38
N GLN A 20 -17.10 5.94 -4.26
CA GLN A 20 -16.26 5.67 -3.10
C GLN A 20 -16.89 4.59 -2.22
N ALA A 21 -16.05 3.81 -1.53
CA ALA A 21 -16.54 2.88 -0.53
C ALA A 21 -16.98 3.62 0.74
N ILE A 22 -17.92 3.04 1.47
CA ILE A 22 -18.35 3.50 2.79
C ILE A 22 -18.02 2.48 3.87
N SER A 23 -18.12 2.91 5.13
CA SER A 23 -17.82 2.08 6.28
C SER A 23 -18.62 0.78 6.30
N GLU A 24 -19.90 0.85 5.94
CA GLU A 24 -20.86 -0.24 5.88
C GLU A 24 -20.47 -1.30 4.85
N ASP A 25 -19.76 -0.92 3.78
CA ASP A 25 -19.30 -1.86 2.75
C ASP A 25 -18.26 -2.85 3.32
N TYR A 26 -17.61 -2.51 4.42
CA TYR A 26 -16.64 -3.35 5.13
C TYR A 26 -17.23 -4.08 6.35
N MET A 27 -18.41 -3.68 6.82
CA MET A 27 -19.05 -4.29 7.98
C MET A 27 -19.68 -5.64 7.64
N ASN A 28 -19.84 -6.50 8.65
CA ASN A 28 -20.52 -7.80 8.56
C ASN A 28 -20.07 -8.67 7.37
N ASN A 29 -18.81 -8.56 6.97
CA ASN A 29 -18.33 -9.24 5.77
C ASN A 29 -18.00 -10.71 6.06
N SER A 30 -18.52 -11.62 5.22
CA SER A 30 -18.34 -13.07 5.35
C SER A 30 -16.90 -13.54 5.11
N TYR A 31 -16.10 -12.72 4.43
CA TYR A 31 -14.72 -13.00 4.07
C TYR A 31 -13.72 -12.77 5.22
N LYS A 32 -14.17 -12.21 6.35
CA LYS A 32 -13.35 -11.83 7.52
C LYS A 32 -12.15 -10.94 7.14
N MET A 33 -12.40 -10.01 6.22
CA MET A 33 -11.38 -9.07 5.73
C MET A 33 -11.37 -7.81 6.60
N SER A 34 -10.17 -7.31 6.85
CA SER A 34 -9.92 -6.00 7.44
C SER A 34 -9.89 -4.89 6.38
N ARG A 35 -9.96 -3.66 6.86
CA ARG A 35 -9.56 -2.47 6.11
C ARG A 35 -8.03 -2.45 6.03
N GLY A 36 -7.49 -2.72 4.85
CA GLY A 36 -6.05 -2.68 4.60
C GLY A 36 -5.66 -1.36 3.96
N HIS A 37 -4.79 -0.60 4.62
CA HIS A 37 -4.24 0.63 4.04
C HIS A 37 -3.32 0.31 2.86
N LEU A 38 -3.40 1.10 1.79
CA LEU A 38 -2.44 1.06 0.70
C LEU A 38 -1.18 1.84 1.08
N PHE A 39 -1.34 3.11 1.49
CA PHE A 39 -0.29 3.90 2.10
C PHE A 39 -0.45 3.82 3.63
N PRO A 40 0.51 3.22 4.37
CA PRO A 40 0.36 3.00 5.80
C PRO A 40 0.58 4.28 6.60
N SER A 41 -0.19 4.44 7.67
CA SER A 41 -0.06 5.59 8.59
C SER A 41 1.35 5.73 9.17
N GLY A 42 2.07 4.61 9.35
CA GLY A 42 3.44 4.60 9.85
C GLY A 42 4.50 5.17 8.88
N HIS A 43 4.14 5.47 7.64
CA HIS A 43 5.00 6.18 6.67
C HIS A 43 4.73 7.68 6.64
N ALA A 44 3.70 8.17 7.33
CA ALA A 44 3.34 9.58 7.32
C ALA A 44 4.38 10.43 8.08
N SER A 45 4.66 11.63 7.55
CA SER A 45 5.59 12.60 8.14
C SER A 45 5.06 13.32 9.38
N ASP A 46 3.74 13.37 9.53
CA ASP A 46 3.05 14.15 10.55
C ASP A 46 1.67 13.55 10.84
N ASN A 47 1.06 13.99 11.94
CA ASN A 47 -0.21 13.44 12.41
C ASN A 47 -1.38 13.72 11.46
N VAL A 48 -1.38 14.85 10.74
CA VAL A 48 -2.46 15.19 9.80
C VAL A 48 -2.40 14.26 8.59
N THR A 49 -1.19 14.04 8.07
CA THR A 49 -0.95 13.06 7.00
C THR A 49 -1.30 11.65 7.46
N ALA A 50 -0.91 11.26 8.69
CA ALA A 50 -1.25 9.96 9.27
C ALA A 50 -2.76 9.77 9.42
N GLU A 51 -3.48 10.80 9.86
CA GLU A 51 -4.94 10.76 9.96
C GLU A 51 -5.56 10.57 8.57
N SER A 52 -5.08 11.29 7.54
CA SER A 52 -5.64 11.18 6.18
C SER A 52 -5.57 9.77 5.58
N THR A 53 -4.66 8.91 6.04
CA THR A 53 -4.51 7.54 5.52
C THR A 53 -5.68 6.63 5.89
N PHE A 54 -6.48 6.99 6.89
CA PHE A 54 -7.65 6.23 7.34
C PHE A 54 -8.91 6.47 6.49
N THR A 55 -8.83 7.32 5.46
CA THR A 55 -9.91 7.48 4.47
C THR A 55 -10.05 6.23 3.60
N LEU A 56 -11.28 5.86 3.24
CA LEU A 56 -11.54 4.66 2.43
C LEU A 56 -11.03 4.78 0.98
N THR A 57 -10.64 5.96 0.51
CA THR A 57 -9.90 6.14 -0.75
C THR A 57 -8.50 5.50 -0.72
N ASN A 58 -7.94 5.25 0.47
CA ASN A 58 -6.65 4.62 0.68
C ASN A 58 -6.79 3.16 1.19
N VAL A 59 -7.99 2.57 1.15
CA VAL A 59 -8.26 1.27 1.78
C VAL A 59 -8.75 0.25 0.76
N VAL A 60 -8.27 -0.99 0.90
CA VAL A 60 -8.78 -2.17 0.18
C VAL A 60 -9.19 -3.29 1.14
N PRO A 61 -10.10 -4.20 0.76
CA PRO A 61 -10.35 -5.42 1.52
C PRO A 61 -9.09 -6.29 1.61
N GLN A 62 -8.52 -6.42 2.80
CA GLN A 62 -7.28 -7.18 3.01
C GLN A 62 -7.53 -8.32 4.01
N LYS A 63 -6.94 -9.49 3.76
CA LYS A 63 -7.00 -10.61 4.69
C LYS A 63 -6.36 -10.23 6.02
N PHE A 64 -7.07 -10.47 7.12
CA PHE A 64 -6.67 -10.01 8.45
C PHE A 64 -5.27 -10.49 8.85
N THR A 65 -4.97 -11.77 8.59
CA THR A 65 -3.67 -12.37 8.92
C THR A 65 -2.54 -11.94 7.99
N PHE A 66 -2.84 -11.56 6.75
CA PHE A 66 -1.87 -10.94 5.84
C PHE A 66 -1.58 -9.49 6.24
N ASN A 67 -2.62 -8.70 6.50
CA ASN A 67 -2.53 -7.30 6.95
C ASN A 67 -1.68 -7.19 8.22
N GLY A 68 -2.10 -7.87 9.30
CA GLY A 68 -1.37 -7.85 10.57
C GLY A 68 -0.07 -8.67 10.57
N GLY A 69 0.15 -9.51 9.56
CA GLY A 69 1.26 -10.44 9.44
C GLY A 69 2.37 -9.92 8.54
N SER A 70 2.56 -10.57 7.40
CA SER A 70 3.71 -10.29 6.53
C SER A 70 3.67 -8.91 5.88
N TRP A 71 2.47 -8.34 5.63
CA TRP A 71 2.33 -7.01 5.07
C TRP A 71 2.82 -5.92 6.03
N ASN A 72 2.31 -5.89 7.27
CA ASN A 72 2.78 -4.98 8.32
C ASN A 72 4.28 -5.11 8.61
N ARG A 73 4.84 -6.33 8.57
CA ARG A 73 6.30 -6.52 8.70
C ARG A 73 7.06 -5.84 7.55
N MET A 74 6.60 -6.01 6.32
CA MET A 74 7.18 -5.38 5.14
C MET A 74 7.05 -3.85 5.18
N GLU A 75 5.92 -3.31 5.63
CA GLU A 75 5.74 -1.85 5.78
C GLU A 75 6.74 -1.25 6.77
N LYS A 76 7.01 -1.94 7.89
CA LYS A 76 8.04 -1.55 8.86
C LYS A 76 9.44 -1.62 8.27
N GLU A 77 9.75 -2.70 7.56
CA GLU A 77 11.04 -2.88 6.87
C GLU A 77 11.31 -1.75 5.87
N ILE A 78 10.32 -1.40 5.03
CA ILE A 78 10.44 -0.26 4.11
C ILE A 78 10.68 1.04 4.87
N SER A 79 9.95 1.29 5.97
CA SER A 79 10.14 2.49 6.79
C SER A 79 11.57 2.58 7.33
N ASP A 80 12.09 1.48 7.89
CA ASP A 80 13.46 1.41 8.42
C ASP A 80 14.52 1.65 7.32
N ILE A 81 14.31 1.08 6.13
CA ILE A 81 15.20 1.27 4.99
C ILE A 81 15.18 2.72 4.52
N MET A 82 13.99 3.33 4.40
CA MET A 82 13.87 4.73 4.00
C MET A 82 14.50 5.68 5.02
N ASN A 83 14.26 5.46 6.32
CA ASN A 83 14.88 6.22 7.41
C ASN A 83 16.41 6.16 7.36
N LYS A 84 16.96 5.02 6.93
CA LYS A 84 18.42 4.82 6.84
C LYS A 84 19.04 5.36 5.55
N HIS A 85 18.35 5.23 4.42
CA HIS A 85 18.96 5.43 3.11
C HIS A 85 18.43 6.64 2.33
N CYS A 86 17.25 7.14 2.68
CA CYS A 86 16.59 8.25 1.98
C CYS A 86 16.68 9.57 2.74
N TYR A 87 17.73 9.74 3.54
CA TYR A 87 17.86 10.86 4.48
C TYR A 87 18.60 12.04 3.84
N ASP A 88 17.98 13.22 3.87
CA ASP A 88 18.55 14.48 3.40
C ASP A 88 18.14 15.62 4.32
N ASN A 89 19.11 16.41 4.80
CA ASN A 89 18.89 17.56 5.69
C ASN A 89 17.92 17.31 6.85
N ASN A 90 18.11 16.20 7.57
CA ASN A 90 17.24 15.75 8.66
C ASN A 90 15.82 15.31 8.29
N ASN A 91 15.54 15.09 7.01
CA ASN A 91 14.25 14.63 6.52
C ASN A 91 14.40 13.36 5.70
N VAL A 92 13.39 12.50 5.75
CA VAL A 92 13.27 11.33 4.88
C VAL A 92 12.61 11.78 3.58
N LEU A 93 13.36 11.78 2.49
CA LEU A 93 12.90 12.16 1.15
C LEU A 93 12.81 10.92 0.26
N ALA A 94 11.67 10.24 0.32
CA ALA A 94 11.36 9.09 -0.51
C ALA A 94 10.04 9.27 -1.25
N HIS A 95 9.96 8.75 -2.47
CA HIS A 95 8.72 8.59 -3.19
C HIS A 95 8.25 7.14 -3.02
N VAL A 96 7.08 6.97 -2.41
CA VAL A 96 6.44 5.66 -2.23
C VAL A 96 5.26 5.56 -3.19
N LEU A 97 5.18 4.45 -3.91
CA LEU A 97 4.04 4.07 -4.73
C LEU A 97 3.50 2.74 -4.22
N THR A 98 2.19 2.67 -4.11
CA THR A 98 1.48 1.50 -3.58
C THR A 98 0.24 1.26 -4.41
N GLY A 99 -0.26 0.03 -4.39
CA GLY A 99 -1.49 -0.29 -5.06
C GLY A 99 -1.86 -1.76 -4.93
N ALA A 100 -2.90 -2.12 -5.66
CA ALA A 100 -3.44 -3.47 -5.66
C ALA A 100 -3.77 -3.94 -7.08
N ILE A 101 -3.72 -5.25 -7.31
CA ILE A 101 -4.21 -5.88 -8.52
C ILE A 101 -5.64 -6.36 -8.26
N PRO A 102 -6.64 -5.89 -9.03
CA PRO A 102 -8.02 -6.30 -8.83
C PRO A 102 -8.19 -7.82 -8.84
N GLY A 103 -9.01 -8.33 -7.93
CA GLY A 103 -9.41 -9.74 -7.92
C GLY A 103 -10.77 -9.94 -8.62
N LYS A 104 -11.29 -11.17 -8.51
CA LYS A 104 -12.57 -11.56 -9.11
C LYS A 104 -13.77 -11.22 -8.23
N ASP A 105 -13.57 -11.27 -6.92
CA ASP A 105 -14.64 -11.13 -5.93
C ASP A 105 -14.81 -9.67 -5.49
N LYS A 106 -15.98 -9.39 -4.89
CA LYS A 106 -16.29 -8.09 -4.29
C LYS A 106 -16.80 -8.28 -2.86
N LEU A 107 -16.26 -7.49 -1.95
CA LEU A 107 -16.77 -7.39 -0.58
C LEU A 107 -18.15 -6.74 -0.62
N ASN A 108 -19.14 -7.44 -0.06
CA ASN A 108 -20.53 -7.00 -0.03
C ASN A 108 -21.07 -6.55 -1.41
N GLY A 109 -20.57 -7.15 -2.49
CA GLY A 109 -20.98 -6.84 -3.87
C GLY A 109 -20.48 -5.50 -4.44
N LYS A 110 -19.78 -4.68 -3.64
CA LYS A 110 -19.42 -3.30 -4.00
C LYS A 110 -17.91 -3.10 -4.17
N VAL A 111 -17.11 -3.40 -3.15
CA VAL A 111 -15.67 -3.09 -3.14
C VAL A 111 -14.88 -4.27 -3.70
N ASN A 112 -14.00 -4.06 -4.69
CA ASN A 112 -13.19 -5.15 -5.23
C ASN A 112 -12.25 -5.72 -4.17
N ILE A 113 -12.23 -7.05 -4.05
CA ILE A 113 -11.25 -7.76 -3.23
C ILE A 113 -10.00 -7.96 -4.11
N PRO A 114 -8.86 -7.32 -3.81
CA PRO A 114 -7.67 -7.45 -4.61
C PRO A 114 -7.07 -8.86 -4.51
N SER A 115 -6.50 -9.34 -5.61
CA SER A 115 -5.75 -10.61 -5.63
C SER A 115 -4.34 -10.44 -5.07
N HIS A 116 -3.72 -9.29 -5.31
CA HIS A 116 -2.37 -8.95 -4.85
C HIS A 116 -2.31 -7.50 -4.38
N MET A 117 -1.40 -7.24 -3.47
CA MET A 117 -0.99 -5.88 -3.08
C MET A 117 0.48 -5.70 -3.42
N TRP A 118 0.88 -4.46 -3.72
CA TRP A 118 2.24 -4.11 -4.07
C TRP A 118 2.64 -2.75 -3.52
N MET A 119 3.92 -2.59 -3.25
CA MET A 119 4.53 -1.34 -2.82
C MET A 119 5.93 -1.22 -3.40
N ALA A 120 6.34 -0.01 -3.74
CA ALA A 120 7.70 0.31 -4.13
C ALA A 120 8.09 1.69 -3.62
N PHE A 121 9.36 1.87 -3.32
CA PHE A 121 9.89 3.20 -3.04
C PHE A 121 11.11 3.50 -3.92
N CYS A 122 11.36 4.80 -4.09
CA CYS A 122 12.52 5.33 -4.77
C CYS A 122 13.01 6.57 -4.02
N CYS A 123 14.31 6.68 -3.80
CA CYS A 123 14.91 7.87 -3.22
C CYS A 123 16.36 8.06 -3.67
N TYR A 124 16.90 9.24 -3.42
CA TYR A 124 18.32 9.51 -3.56
C TYR A 124 19.01 9.37 -2.21
N ASN A 125 19.99 8.48 -2.12
CA ASN A 125 20.84 8.31 -0.95
C ASN A 125 21.99 9.30 -1.03
N SER A 126 21.93 10.33 -0.18
CA SER A 126 22.91 11.41 -0.10
C SER A 126 24.30 10.92 0.29
N THR A 127 24.38 10.00 1.28
CA THR A 127 25.64 9.41 1.77
C THR A 127 26.33 8.54 0.71
N GLY A 128 25.53 7.75 -0.03
CA GLY A 128 26.03 6.83 -1.04
C GLY A 128 26.10 7.42 -2.46
N HIS A 129 25.72 8.69 -2.63
CA HIS A 129 25.62 9.39 -3.92
C HIS A 129 24.92 8.59 -5.03
N SER A 130 23.87 7.85 -4.69
CA SER A 130 23.20 6.91 -5.58
C SER A 130 21.71 6.83 -5.31
N TYR A 131 20.94 6.43 -6.33
CA TYR A 131 19.52 6.15 -6.14
C TYR A 131 19.33 4.76 -5.55
N VAL A 132 18.35 4.64 -4.66
CA VAL A 132 17.95 3.39 -4.03
C VAL A 132 16.47 3.17 -4.33
N SER A 133 16.13 1.96 -4.73
CA SER A 133 14.74 1.53 -4.87
C SER A 133 14.59 0.08 -4.44
N GLN A 134 13.42 -0.23 -3.88
CA GLN A 134 13.00 -1.60 -3.62
C GLN A 134 11.51 -1.72 -3.89
N ALA A 135 11.08 -2.95 -4.16
CA ALA A 135 9.71 -3.27 -4.47
C ALA A 135 9.28 -4.57 -3.78
N TYR A 136 7.98 -4.69 -3.55
CA TYR A 136 7.36 -5.82 -2.90
C TYR A 136 6.00 -6.05 -3.54
N TRP A 137 5.60 -7.31 -3.67
CA TRP A 137 4.21 -7.68 -3.92
C TRP A 137 3.92 -9.04 -3.28
N ALA A 138 2.68 -9.24 -2.88
CA ALA A 138 2.24 -10.50 -2.29
C ALA A 138 0.76 -10.76 -2.56
N PRO A 139 0.34 -12.03 -2.62
CA PRO A 139 -1.08 -12.39 -2.75
C PRO A 139 -1.85 -12.04 -1.46
N ASN A 140 -3.06 -11.52 -1.62
CA ASN A 140 -3.97 -11.18 -0.52
C ASN A 140 -4.69 -12.43 0.00
N VAL A 141 -3.98 -13.28 0.74
CA VAL A 141 -4.45 -14.59 1.21
C VAL A 141 -4.31 -14.73 2.72
N ASP A 142 -5.03 -15.68 3.31
CA ASP A 142 -4.86 -15.97 4.73
C ASP A 142 -3.46 -16.56 5.01
N GLU A 143 -2.83 -16.09 6.08
CA GLU A 143 -1.51 -16.51 6.54
C GLU A 143 -1.55 -17.08 7.96
N ASP A 144 -0.57 -17.91 8.27
CA ASP A 144 -0.27 -18.32 9.64
C ASP A 144 0.72 -17.34 10.25
N ILE A 145 0.23 -16.47 11.15
CA ILE A 145 1.03 -15.39 11.74
C ILE A 145 2.20 -15.94 12.56
N GLU A 146 2.01 -17.08 13.24
CA GLU A 146 3.02 -17.71 14.12
C GLU A 146 4.26 -18.17 13.35
N LYS A 147 4.13 -18.41 12.04
CA LYS A 147 5.24 -18.79 11.17
C LYS A 147 6.14 -17.63 10.78
N GLY A 148 5.83 -16.39 11.17
CA GLY A 148 6.69 -15.23 10.94
C GLY A 148 7.00 -14.96 9.47
N LYS A 149 6.09 -15.33 8.55
CA LYS A 149 6.29 -15.20 7.09
C LYS A 149 6.71 -13.78 6.69
N THR A 150 7.69 -13.65 5.81
CA THR A 150 8.13 -12.36 5.26
C THR A 150 7.83 -12.29 3.76
N ILE A 151 7.69 -11.07 3.24
CA ILE A 151 7.59 -10.82 1.80
C ILE A 151 9.01 -10.65 1.28
N ILE A 152 9.36 -11.40 0.24
CA ILE A 152 10.69 -11.34 -0.35
C ILE A 152 10.85 -10.00 -1.08
N THR A 153 11.92 -9.27 -0.77
CA THR A 153 12.29 -8.04 -1.46
C THR A 153 12.56 -8.30 -2.94
N LYS A 154 12.14 -7.34 -3.79
CA LYS A 154 12.27 -7.40 -5.24
C LYS A 154 12.87 -6.12 -5.79
N SER A 155 13.45 -6.22 -6.97
CA SER A 155 13.87 -5.04 -7.73
C SER A 155 12.66 -4.28 -8.27
N LEU A 156 12.84 -2.98 -8.51
CA LEU A 156 11.83 -2.15 -9.17
C LEU A 156 11.45 -2.72 -10.56
N GLN A 157 12.43 -3.25 -11.29
CA GLN A 157 12.21 -3.85 -12.60
C GLN A 157 11.28 -5.08 -12.51
N GLU A 158 11.54 -6.00 -11.58
CA GLU A 158 10.70 -7.18 -11.38
C GLU A 158 9.24 -6.80 -11.07
N LEU A 159 9.02 -5.77 -10.24
CA LEU A 159 7.66 -5.30 -9.99
C LEU A 159 7.01 -4.70 -11.25
N GLN A 160 7.73 -3.87 -12.01
CA GLN A 160 7.19 -3.30 -13.25
C GLN A 160 6.84 -4.39 -14.28
N GLU A 161 7.64 -5.44 -14.38
CA GLU A 161 7.35 -6.61 -15.21
C GLU A 161 6.11 -7.36 -14.73
N PHE A 162 6.02 -7.63 -13.42
CA PHE A 162 4.83 -8.23 -12.80
C PHE A 162 3.57 -7.39 -13.09
N LEU A 163 3.59 -6.10 -12.81
CA LEU A 163 2.45 -5.20 -13.05
C LEU A 163 2.09 -5.13 -14.54
N SER A 164 3.09 -5.13 -15.42
CA SER A 164 2.85 -5.09 -16.87
C SER A 164 2.11 -6.34 -17.36
N GLN A 165 2.48 -7.51 -16.82
CA GLN A 165 1.79 -8.76 -17.11
C GLN A 165 0.37 -8.76 -16.56
N GLN A 166 0.17 -8.30 -15.32
CA GLN A 166 -1.16 -8.30 -14.68
C GLN A 166 -2.13 -7.29 -15.33
N LEU A 167 -1.62 -6.14 -15.80
CA LEU A 167 -2.44 -5.05 -16.35
C LEU A 167 -2.53 -5.06 -17.88
N GLY A 168 -1.81 -5.96 -18.55
CA GLY A 168 -1.81 -6.07 -20.02
C GLY A 168 -1.25 -4.84 -20.75
N LYS A 169 -0.44 -4.02 -20.08
CA LYS A 169 0.15 -2.80 -20.63
C LYS A 169 1.52 -2.55 -20.00
N LYS A 170 2.42 -1.87 -20.71
CA LYS A 170 3.72 -1.48 -20.14
C LYS A 170 3.51 -0.55 -18.94
N VAL A 171 4.12 -0.91 -17.80
CA VAL A 171 4.11 -0.12 -16.56
C VAL A 171 5.49 0.45 -16.31
N GLN A 172 5.53 1.75 -16.01
CA GLN A 172 6.70 2.44 -15.48
C GLN A 172 6.24 3.22 -14.25
N LEU A 173 6.84 2.93 -13.10
CA LEU A 173 6.43 3.48 -11.81
C LEU A 173 7.13 4.81 -11.52
N PHE A 174 8.44 4.86 -11.72
CA PHE A 174 9.25 6.05 -11.46
C PHE A 174 9.89 6.56 -12.76
N ASN A 175 10.12 7.86 -12.82
CA ASN A 175 10.85 8.45 -13.93
C ASN A 175 12.26 7.82 -14.01
N ASN A 176 12.71 7.53 -15.23
CA ASN A 176 13.98 6.83 -15.52
C ASN A 176 14.22 5.55 -14.67
N ASN A 177 13.16 4.85 -14.25
CA ASN A 177 13.26 3.66 -13.39
C ASN A 177 14.06 3.90 -12.10
N CYS A 178 13.95 5.10 -11.49
CA CYS A 178 14.74 5.47 -10.32
C CYS A 178 16.27 5.39 -10.57
N THR A 179 16.72 5.65 -11.79
CA THR A 179 18.14 5.75 -12.14
C THR A 179 18.41 7.14 -12.70
N LYS A 180 19.30 7.92 -12.05
CA LYS A 180 19.77 9.29 -12.37
C LYS A 180 18.75 10.31 -12.96
N LYS A 181 18.82 11.56 -12.49
CA LYS A 181 18.17 12.67 -13.21
C LYS A 181 18.74 12.76 -14.64
N ALA A 182 17.84 12.85 -15.62
CA ALA A 182 18.17 13.30 -16.96
C ALA A 182 18.69 14.74 -16.92
#